data_AF-A0A651EZ10-F1
#
_entry.id   AF-A0A651EZ10-F1
#
_cell.length_a   1.000
_cell.length_b   1.000
_cell.length_c   1.000
_cell.angle_alpha   90.00
_cell.angle_beta   90.00
_cell.angle_gamma   90.00
#
_symmetry.space_group_name_H-M   'P 1'
#
loop_
_entity.id
_entity.type
_entity.pdbx_description
1 polymer ?
#
loop_
_entity_poly.entity_id
_entity_poly.type
_entity_poly.pdbx_seq_one_letter_code
_entity_poly.pdbx_strand_id
1 'polypeptide(L)'
;MFEVFESGSKISKKDYKSRLPELRAELLKTQFELQKEGIPVLIIVAGAEGAGKGEVVNQLNSWMDTRHIETSVFTRESDEEAARPFFWRFWRKLPQGEQVGVFFGSWYTRPITRHVYGEMSADG
;
A
#
# COMPACT_ATOMS: atom_id res chain seq x y z
N MET A 1 2.19 -8.23 21.82
CA MET A 1 3.50 -7.56 21.88
C MET A 1 4.11 -7.63 20.49
N PHE A 2 4.24 -6.51 19.78
CA PHE A 2 4.98 -6.50 18.53
C PHE A 2 6.46 -6.58 18.90
N GLU A 3 7.07 -7.77 18.78
CA GLU A 3 8.52 -7.84 18.74
C GLU A 3 8.98 -7.08 17.50
N VAL A 4 9.86 -6.10 17.68
CA VAL A 4 10.51 -5.42 16.56
C VAL A 4 11.34 -6.49 15.85
N PHE A 5 10.82 -7.01 14.75
CA PHE A 5 11.57 -7.92 13.89
C PHE A 5 12.63 -7.10 13.15
N GLU A 6 13.75 -6.84 13.82
CA GLU A 6 14.97 -6.41 13.14
C GLU A 6 15.56 -7.64 12.44
N SER A 7 15.02 -7.95 11.27
CA SER A 7 15.78 -8.73 10.29
C SER A 7 17.02 -7.89 9.97
N GLY A 8 18.13 -8.16 10.66
CA GLY A 8 19.44 -7.51 10.47
C GLY A 8 20.02 -7.65 9.06
N SER A 9 19.25 -8.19 8.12
CA SER A 9 19.49 -8.28 6.69
C SER A 9 19.55 -6.89 6.03
N LYS A 10 20.69 -6.23 6.16
CA LYS A 10 21.04 -5.07 5.34
C LYS A 10 21.62 -5.56 4.01
N ILE A 11 21.07 -5.10 2.89
CA ILE A 11 21.68 -5.31 1.58
C ILE A 11 22.79 -4.28 1.35
N SER A 12 23.93 -4.70 0.79
CA SER A 12 24.98 -3.75 0.44
C SER A 12 24.50 -2.81 -0.68
N LYS A 13 24.99 -1.57 -0.70
CA LYS A 13 24.65 -0.62 -1.78
C LYS A 13 25.01 -1.15 -3.16
N LYS A 14 26.08 -1.96 -3.26
CA LYS A 14 26.54 -2.58 -4.50
C LYS A 14 25.53 -3.62 -4.98
N ASP A 15 25.10 -4.51 -4.10
CA ASP A 15 24.16 -5.58 -4.44
C ASP A 15 22.76 -5.04 -4.73
N TYR A 16 22.33 -4.01 -4.00
CA TYR A 16 21.08 -3.31 -4.30
C TYR A 16 21.10 -2.74 -5.73
N LYS A 17 22.16 -1.99 -6.07
CA LYS A 17 22.31 -1.37 -7.39
C LYS A 17 22.45 -2.40 -8.51
N SER A 18 23.04 -3.56 -8.26
CA SER A 18 23.18 -4.60 -9.29
C SER A 18 21.86 -5.31 -9.58
N ARG A 19 21.02 -5.52 -8.56
CA ARG A 19 19.70 -6.20 -8.70
C ARG A 19 18.59 -5.26 -9.18
N LEU A 20 18.74 -3.96 -8.96
CA LEU A 20 17.70 -2.96 -9.23
C LEU A 20 17.14 -2.98 -10.67
N PRO A 21 17.97 -3.02 -11.73
CA PRO A 21 17.47 -2.93 -13.09
C PRO A 21 16.61 -4.14 -13.48
N GLU A 22 17.01 -5.33 -13.05
CA GLU A 22 16.30 -6.59 -13.32
C GLU A 22 14.94 -6.61 -12.62
N LEU A 23 14.91 -6.30 -11.32
CA LEU A 23 13.66 -6.24 -10.55
C LEU A 23 12.69 -5.19 -11.10
N ARG A 24 13.20 -4.04 -11.53
CA ARG A 24 12.36 -3.01 -12.16
C ARG A 24 11.76 -3.50 -13.47
N ALA A 25 12.55 -4.17 -14.31
CA ALA A 25 12.07 -4.73 -15.57
C ALA A 25 11.02 -5.82 -15.35
N GLU A 26 11.24 -6.70 -14.36
CA GLU A 26 10.31 -7.75 -13.99
C GLU A 26 8.99 -7.19 -13.44
N LEU A 27 9.05 -6.16 -12.60
CA LEU A 27 7.86 -5.48 -12.08
C LEU A 27 7.02 -4.87 -13.20
N LEU A 28 7.66 -4.17 -14.14
CA LEU A 28 6.97 -3.56 -15.28
C LEU A 28 6.38 -4.62 -16.22
N LYS A 29 7.12 -5.71 -16.47
CA LYS A 29 6.63 -6.85 -17.24
C LYS A 29 5.39 -7.47 -16.59
N THR A 30 5.44 -7.69 -15.28
CA THR A 30 4.32 -8.23 -14.50
C THR A 30 3.09 -7.34 -14.58
N GLN A 31 3.26 -6.01 -14.49
CA GLN A 31 2.16 -5.06 -14.69
C GLN A 31 1.48 -5.24 -16.06
N PHE A 32 2.27 -5.37 -17.13
CA PHE A 32 1.73 -5.58 -18.48
C PHE A 32 1.05 -6.93 -18.64
N GLU A 33 1.54 -7.98 -17.99
CA GLU A 33 0.91 -9.31 -18.02
C GLU A 33 -0.45 -9.29 -17.29
N LEU A 34 -0.50 -8.74 -16.08
CA LEU A 34 -1.75 -8.53 -15.34
C LEU A 34 -2.75 -7.69 -16.14
N GLN A 35 -2.26 -6.69 -16.86
CA GLN A 35 -3.11 -5.87 -17.72
C GLN A 35 -3.70 -6.66 -18.88
N LYS A 36 -2.91 -7.49 -19.56
CA LYS A 36 -3.40 -8.33 -20.64
C LYS A 36 -4.44 -9.34 -20.17
N GLU A 37 -4.30 -9.82 -18.95
CA GLU A 37 -5.24 -10.76 -18.33
C GLU A 37 -6.46 -10.07 -17.70
N GLY A 38 -6.46 -8.72 -17.61
CA GLY A 38 -7.54 -7.95 -17.00
C GLY A 38 -7.66 -8.18 -15.49
N ILE A 39 -6.54 -8.45 -14.81
CA ILE A 39 -6.51 -8.77 -13.38
C ILE A 39 -6.22 -7.48 -12.59
N PRO A 40 -7.16 -7.01 -11.75
CA PRO A 40 -6.92 -5.87 -10.87
C PRO A 40 -6.05 -6.28 -9.68
N VAL A 41 -5.13 -5.41 -9.28
CA VAL A 41 -4.25 -5.65 -8.11
C VAL A 41 -4.35 -4.51 -7.12
N LEU A 42 -4.56 -4.84 -5.85
CA LEU A 42 -4.52 -3.88 -4.75
C LEU A 42 -3.28 -4.09 -3.88
N ILE A 43 -2.45 -3.05 -3.77
CA ILE A 43 -1.27 -3.00 -2.90
C ILE A 43 -1.61 -2.11 -1.71
N ILE A 44 -1.54 -2.65 -0.48
CA ILE A 44 -1.73 -1.88 0.74
C ILE A 44 -0.36 -1.64 1.39
N VAL A 45 0.01 -0.38 1.55
CA VAL A 45 1.26 0.02 2.21
C VAL A 45 0.95 0.46 3.64
N ALA A 46 1.24 -0.43 4.60
CA ALA A 46 1.02 -0.23 6.03
C ALA A 46 2.34 -0.30 6.83
N GLY A 47 2.33 0.24 8.04
CA GLY A 47 3.52 0.30 8.90
C GLY A 47 3.50 1.51 9.84
N ALA A 48 4.44 1.55 10.78
CA ALA A 48 4.59 2.64 11.74
C ALA A 48 4.91 3.98 11.07
N GLU A 49 4.70 5.08 11.80
CA GLU A 49 5.18 6.40 11.38
C GLU A 49 6.70 6.40 11.21
N GLY A 50 7.21 7.07 10.17
CA GLY A 50 8.64 7.06 9.85
C GLY A 50 9.19 5.79 9.18
N ALA A 51 8.40 4.73 8.98
CA ALA A 51 8.87 3.45 8.41
C ALA A 51 9.18 3.46 6.89
N GLY A 52 9.20 4.61 6.23
CA GLY A 52 9.53 4.71 4.80
C GLY A 52 8.38 4.37 3.82
N LYS A 53 7.14 4.24 4.30
CA LYS A 53 5.96 3.93 3.46
C LYS A 53 5.81 4.85 2.24
N GLY A 54 6.06 6.15 2.41
CA GLY A 54 5.91 7.13 1.34
C GLY A 54 6.95 6.94 0.23
N GLU A 55 8.17 6.55 0.61
CA GLU A 55 9.24 6.24 -0.33
C GLU A 55 8.90 5.01 -1.17
N VAL A 56 8.33 3.97 -0.56
CA VAL A 56 7.83 2.78 -1.27
C VAL A 56 6.75 3.15 -2.29
N VAL A 57 5.76 3.96 -1.90
CA VAL A 57 4.70 4.40 -2.82
C VAL A 57 5.27 5.23 -3.98
N ASN A 58 6.19 6.16 -3.71
CA ASN A 58 6.85 6.95 -4.75
C ASN A 58 7.67 6.07 -5.70
N GLN A 59 8.34 5.05 -5.16
CA GLN A 59 9.13 4.10 -5.95
C GLN A 59 8.25 3.27 -6.88
N LEU A 60 7.11 2.76 -6.40
CA LEU A 60 6.13 2.07 -7.23
C LEU A 60 5.63 2.96 -8.38
N ASN A 61 5.20 4.19 -8.08
CA ASN A 61 4.75 5.14 -9.10
C ASN A 61 5.86 5.54 -10.09
N SER A 62 7.13 5.53 -9.67
CA SER A 62 8.28 5.85 -10.53
C SER A 62 8.68 4.69 -11.44
N TRP A 63 8.46 3.45 -11.01
CA TRP A 63 8.94 2.27 -11.71
C TRP A 63 7.92 1.65 -12.65
N MET A 64 6.64 1.78 -12.31
CA MET A 64 5.52 1.23 -13.06
C MET A 64 4.95 2.24 -14.06
N ASP A 65 4.17 1.78 -15.03
CA ASP A 65 3.43 2.64 -15.94
C ASP A 65 2.33 3.40 -15.18
N THR A 66 2.45 4.73 -15.16
CA THR A 66 1.58 5.62 -14.39
C THR A 66 0.13 5.64 -14.90
N ARG A 67 -0.13 5.15 -16.11
CA ARG A 67 -1.49 5.06 -16.68
C ARG A 67 -2.31 3.93 -16.08
N HIS A 68 -1.64 2.95 -15.48
CA HIS A 68 -2.25 1.73 -14.96
C HIS A 68 -2.03 1.56 -13.45
N ILE A 69 -1.66 2.64 -12.76
CA ILE A 69 -1.50 2.67 -11.30
C ILE A 69 -2.24 3.90 -10.73
N GLU A 70 -3.07 3.69 -9.72
CA GLU A 70 -3.74 4.77 -8.99
C GLU A 70 -3.40 4.67 -7.50
N THR A 71 -2.87 5.76 -6.94
CA THR A 71 -2.58 5.85 -5.50
C THR A 71 -3.72 6.58 -4.79
N SER A 72 -4.32 5.91 -3.78
CA SER A 72 -5.31 6.49 -2.87
C SER A 72 -4.74 6.61 -1.47
N VAL A 73 -4.94 7.79 -0.86
CA VAL A 73 -4.45 8.10 0.49
C VAL A 73 -5.63 8.18 1.44
N PHE A 74 -5.57 7.40 2.53
CA PHE A 74 -6.62 7.35 3.55
C PHE A 74 -6.06 7.85 4.87
N THR A 75 -6.41 9.09 5.21
CA THR A 75 -6.14 9.70 6.51
C THR A 75 -7.45 9.80 7.31
N ARG A 76 -7.72 10.97 7.91
CA ARG A 76 -8.97 11.25 8.59
C ARG A 76 -10.14 11.16 7.61
N GLU A 77 -11.26 10.61 8.07
CA GLU A 77 -12.50 10.56 7.31
C GLU A 77 -13.03 12.00 7.08
N SER A 78 -13.47 12.30 5.86
CA SER A 78 -14.25 13.51 5.58
C SER A 78 -15.67 13.41 6.16
N ASP A 79 -16.40 14.51 6.23
CA ASP A 79 -17.79 14.50 6.71
C ASP A 79 -18.69 13.58 5.88
N GLU A 80 -18.46 13.49 4.56
CA GLU A 80 -19.17 12.55 3.70
C GLU A 80 -18.80 11.11 4.02
N GLU A 81 -17.52 10.80 4.17
CA GLU A 81 -17.06 9.45 4.48
C GLU A 81 -17.58 8.99 5.85
N ALA A 82 -17.61 9.88 6.85
CA ALA A 82 -18.12 9.64 8.20
C ALA A 82 -19.65 9.42 8.23
N ALA A 83 -20.38 9.98 7.27
CA ALA A 83 -21.83 9.77 7.11
C ALA A 83 -22.18 8.44 6.41
N ARG A 84 -21.19 7.62 6.03
CA ARG A 84 -21.36 6.36 5.31
C ARG A 84 -20.83 5.18 6.12
N PRO A 85 -21.20 3.92 5.77
CA PRO A 85 -20.60 2.74 6.41
C PRO A 85 -19.08 2.73 6.27
N PHE A 86 -18.36 2.27 7.31
CA PHE A 86 -16.89 2.33 7.41
C PHE A 86 -16.15 1.89 6.14
N PHE A 87 -16.58 0.79 5.51
CA PHE A 87 -15.90 0.27 4.33
C PHE A 87 -16.16 1.08 3.04
N TRP A 88 -17.18 1.93 3.02
CA TRP A 88 -17.65 2.62 1.81
C TRP A 88 -16.53 3.39 1.10
N ARG A 89 -15.72 4.15 1.86
CA ARG A 89 -14.62 4.95 1.30
C ARG A 89 -13.56 4.10 0.59
N PHE A 90 -13.32 2.89 1.08
CA PHE A 90 -12.34 1.97 0.49
C PHE A 90 -12.92 1.25 -0.74
N TRP A 91 -14.17 0.79 -0.67
CA TRP A 91 -14.87 0.17 -1.81
C TRP A 91 -14.93 1.09 -3.02
N ARG A 92 -15.14 2.39 -2.80
CA ARG A 92 -15.17 3.42 -3.86
C ARG A 92 -13.83 3.60 -4.59
N LYS A 93 -12.73 3.09 -4.02
CA LYS A 93 -11.36 3.25 -4.51
C LYS A 93 -10.70 1.94 -4.91
N LEU A 94 -11.43 0.83 -4.89
CA LEU A 94 -10.88 -0.44 -5.38
C LEU A 94 -10.51 -0.31 -6.87
N PRO A 95 -9.37 -0.88 -7.28
CA PRO A 95 -8.95 -0.87 -8.67
C PRO A 95 -9.99 -1.58 -9.54
N GLN A 96 -10.19 -1.07 -10.76
CA GLN A 96 -11.10 -1.64 -11.75
C GLN A 96 -10.33 -2.16 -12.95
N GLY A 97 -10.85 -3.20 -13.60
CA GLY A 97 -10.24 -3.79 -14.80
C GLY A 97 -8.80 -4.23 -14.56
N GLU A 98 -7.89 -3.73 -15.38
CA GLU A 98 -6.45 -4.00 -15.35
C GLU A 98 -5.63 -3.16 -14.35
N GLN A 99 -6.27 -2.28 -13.58
CA GLN A 99 -5.53 -1.26 -12.82
C GLN A 99 -4.87 -1.83 -11.57
N VAL A 100 -3.74 -1.22 -11.20
CA VAL A 100 -3.08 -1.42 -9.91
C VAL A 100 -3.47 -0.29 -8.97
N GLY A 101 -4.19 -0.60 -7.90
CA GLY A 101 -4.49 0.33 -6.81
C GLY A 101 -3.40 0.30 -5.74
N VAL A 102 -2.93 1.46 -5.28
CA VAL A 102 -2.00 1.58 -4.16
C VAL A 102 -2.65 2.35 -3.03
N PHE A 103 -2.83 1.71 -1.88
CA PHE A 103 -3.48 2.30 -0.71
C PHE A 103 -2.42 2.72 0.32
N PHE A 104 -2.32 4.03 0.57
CA PHE A 104 -1.54 4.60 1.67
C PHE A 104 -2.48 4.89 2.85
N GLY A 105 -2.50 3.98 3.82
CA GLY A 105 -3.62 3.84 4.77
C GLY A 105 -4.68 2.89 4.22
N SER A 106 -5.46 2.26 5.10
CA SER A 106 -6.49 1.29 4.70
C SER A 106 -7.49 1.04 5.82
N TRP A 107 -8.40 0.09 5.62
CA TRP A 107 -9.29 -0.41 6.67
C TRP A 107 -8.54 -0.99 7.88
N TYR A 108 -7.26 -1.36 7.74
CA TYR A 108 -6.43 -1.79 8.86
C TYR A 108 -5.94 -0.64 9.74
N THR A 109 -5.89 0.59 9.23
CA THR A 109 -5.32 1.73 9.95
C THR A 109 -6.07 2.02 11.25
N ARG A 110 -7.39 2.19 11.17
CA ARG A 110 -8.23 2.51 12.34
C ARG A 110 -8.14 1.46 13.47
N PRO A 111 -8.34 0.15 13.23
CA PRO A 111 -8.24 -0.84 14.30
C PRO A 111 -6.83 -0.95 14.87
N ILE A 112 -5.78 -0.88 14.05
CA ILE A 112 -4.38 -0.90 14.54
C ILE A 112 -4.11 0.31 15.44
N THR A 113 -4.48 1.50 14.99
CA THR A 113 -4.29 2.75 15.74
C THR A 113 -5.06 2.73 17.06
N ARG A 114 -6.35 2.34 17.03
CA ARG A 114 -7.16 2.23 18.25
C ARG A 114 -6.59 1.21 19.23
N HIS A 115 -6.08 0.09 18.73
CA HIS A 115 -5.43 -0.91 19.58
C HIS A 115 -4.21 -0.34 20.30
N VAL A 116 -3.33 0.33 19.56
CA VAL A 116 -2.09 0.94 20.09
C VAL A 116 -2.38 2.02 21.12
N TYR A 117 -3.43 2.82 20.92
CA TYR A 117 -3.82 3.90 21.85
C TYR A 117 -4.77 3.45 22.97
N GLY A 118 -5.15 2.16 23.03
CA GLY A 118 -6.07 1.65 24.06
C GLY A 118 -7.52 2.11 23.90
N GLU A 119 -7.92 2.51 22.69
CA GLU A 119 -9.26 3.01 22.34
C GLU A 119 -10.19 1.89 21.80
N MET A 120 -9.80 0.62 21.93
CA MET A 120 -10.66 -0.51 21.59
C MET A 120 -11.55 -0.86 22.78
N SER A 121 -12.87 -0.74 22.61
CA SER A 121 -13.84 -1.38 23.49
C SER A 121 -13.75 -2.91 23.39
N ALA A 122 -14.11 -3.62 24.45
CA ALA A 122 -14.12 -5.09 24.48
C ALA A 122 -15.04 -5.73 23.40
N ASP A 123 -15.93 -4.93 22.82
CA ASP A 123 -17.01 -5.38 21.94
C ASP A 123 -16.73 -5.14 20.44
N GLY A 124 -15.54 -4.66 20.07
CA GLY A 124 -15.11 -4.44 18.68
C GLY A 124 -15.17 -3.00 18.19
#